data_AF-A0A9X0PHX8-F1
#
_entry.id   AF-A0A9X0PHX8-F1
#
_cell.length_a   1.000
_cell.length_b   1.000
_cell.length_c   1.000
_cell.angle_alpha   90.00
_cell.angle_beta   90.00
_cell.angle_gamma   90.00
#
_symmetry.space_group_name_H-M   'P 1'
#
loop_
_entity.id
_entity.type
_entity.pdbx_description
1 polymer ?
#
loop_
_entity_poly.entity_id
_entity_poly.type
_entity_poly.pdbx_seq_one_letter_code
_entity_poly.pdbx_strand_id
1 'polypeptide(L)'
;IYTDKNQPLRINLEKIIDLRNISTHLVTEDYETVYAPFFQANILNFSEQLQKFHNIDITRKIPQNFLSLTVNMDILNNDEIRGKYSPVIAEKLITQKNDLAATQEKTNSNSLVIPLQNTIIIIKNPKNADFSVNVASDSGNDAKILKELRDPNDKYTLSFNNVIDGINKQLKAKNLTFNYYDKAKGENKFNHYTLSLIIKFYNLKNDEKYSYHFANVTRYSQQIVEFIVKEIKNDPNIISNIKKANKKR
;
A
#
# COMPACT_ATOMS: atom_id res chain seq x y z
N ILE A 1 -33.87 -13.24 -10.98
CA ILE A 1 -33.49 -13.70 -9.62
C ILE A 1 -33.20 -12.52 -8.69
N TYR A 2 -32.45 -11.48 -9.11
CA TYR A 2 -32.27 -10.23 -8.32
C TYR A 2 -32.83 -9.02 -9.09
N THR A 3 -34.06 -8.62 -8.79
CA THR A 3 -34.78 -7.56 -9.52
C THR A 3 -34.62 -6.18 -8.89
N ASP A 4 -34.28 -6.10 -7.61
CA ASP A 4 -34.00 -4.85 -6.91
C ASP A 4 -32.65 -4.28 -7.34
N LYS A 5 -32.64 -3.01 -7.79
CA LYS A 5 -31.43 -2.30 -8.26
C LYS A 5 -30.54 -1.86 -7.11
N ASN A 6 -31.09 -1.69 -5.92
CA ASN A 6 -30.35 -1.23 -4.75
C ASN A 6 -29.74 -2.39 -3.95
N GLN A 7 -30.00 -3.64 -4.36
CA GLN A 7 -29.50 -4.80 -3.67
C GLN A 7 -27.96 -4.88 -3.78
N PRO A 8 -27.22 -4.97 -2.66
CA PRO A 8 -25.75 -5.00 -2.62
C PRO A 8 -25.12 -6.04 -3.56
N LEU A 9 -25.67 -7.26 -3.58
CA LEU A 9 -25.20 -8.35 -4.44
C LEU A 9 -25.35 -8.04 -5.94
N ARG A 10 -26.44 -7.36 -6.32
CA ARG A 10 -26.65 -6.95 -7.72
C ARG A 10 -25.68 -5.84 -8.11
N ILE A 11 -25.52 -4.84 -7.26
CA ILE A 11 -24.57 -3.74 -7.49
C ILE A 11 -23.15 -4.30 -7.64
N ASN A 12 -22.76 -5.27 -6.80
CA ASN A 12 -21.48 -5.97 -6.94
C ASN A 12 -21.33 -6.61 -8.33
N LEU A 13 -22.33 -7.37 -8.80
CA LEU A 13 -22.31 -7.97 -10.13
C LEU A 13 -22.19 -6.93 -11.25
N GLU A 14 -22.95 -5.84 -11.17
CA GLU A 14 -22.90 -4.76 -12.15
C GLU A 14 -21.51 -4.11 -12.20
N LYS A 15 -20.87 -3.86 -11.05
CA LYS A 15 -19.49 -3.31 -11.00
C LYS A 15 -18.43 -4.25 -11.56
N ILE A 16 -18.56 -5.57 -11.36
CA ILE A 16 -17.66 -6.56 -11.96
C ILE A 16 -17.85 -6.64 -13.48
N ILE A 17 -19.10 -6.53 -13.97
CA ILE A 17 -19.39 -6.48 -15.41
C ILE A 17 -18.80 -5.22 -16.05
N ASP A 18 -18.95 -4.06 -15.39
CA ASP A 18 -18.35 -2.81 -15.85
C ASP A 18 -16.83 -2.96 -16.02
N LEU A 19 -16.15 -3.52 -15.02
CA LEU A 19 -14.71 -3.78 -15.11
C LEU A 19 -14.37 -4.69 -16.28
N ARG A 20 -15.08 -5.81 -16.47
CA ARG A 20 -14.84 -6.73 -17.59
C ARG A 20 -14.92 -6.00 -18.94
N ASN A 21 -15.90 -5.11 -19.09
CA ASN A 21 -16.10 -4.34 -20.33
C ASN A 21 -15.01 -3.29 -20.54
N ILE A 22 -14.34 -2.85 -19.47
CA ILE A 22 -13.26 -1.86 -19.54
C ILE A 22 -11.89 -2.53 -19.71
N SER A 23 -11.64 -3.63 -19.00
CA SER A 23 -10.36 -4.36 -19.02
C SER A 23 -10.07 -5.01 -20.36
N THR A 24 -11.10 -5.36 -21.13
CA THR A 24 -10.96 -5.82 -22.52
C THR A 24 -10.37 -4.78 -23.47
N HIS A 25 -10.37 -3.50 -23.09
CA HIS A 25 -9.83 -2.40 -23.90
C HIS A 25 -8.62 -1.69 -23.27
N LEU A 26 -8.43 -1.80 -21.95
CA LEU A 26 -7.36 -1.15 -21.20
C LEU A 26 -7.00 -2.00 -19.95
N VAL A 27 -5.92 -2.79 -20.01
CA VAL A 27 -5.41 -3.56 -18.86
C VAL A 27 -4.28 -2.76 -18.21
N THR A 28 -4.49 -2.27 -17.00
CA THR A 28 -3.41 -1.72 -16.16
C THR A 28 -3.45 -2.39 -14.79
N GLU A 29 -2.29 -2.77 -14.27
CA GLU A 29 -2.14 -3.50 -12.98
C GLU A 29 -2.87 -2.82 -11.81
N ASP A 30 -2.94 -1.48 -11.81
CA ASP A 30 -3.57 -0.74 -10.71
C ASP A 30 -5.10 -0.88 -10.64
N TYR A 31 -5.74 -1.44 -11.70
CA TYR A 31 -7.14 -1.85 -11.63
C TYR A 31 -7.37 -3.01 -10.66
N GLU A 32 -6.40 -3.91 -10.53
CA GLU A 32 -6.49 -5.07 -9.65
C GLU A 32 -6.64 -4.61 -8.20
N THR A 33 -5.83 -3.64 -7.77
CA THR A 33 -5.87 -3.10 -6.41
C THR A 33 -7.22 -2.44 -6.08
N VAL A 34 -7.80 -1.72 -7.05
CA VAL A 34 -9.08 -1.01 -6.86
C VAL A 34 -10.27 -1.97 -6.80
N TYR A 35 -10.29 -3.00 -7.64
CA TYR A 35 -11.44 -3.89 -7.80
C TYR A 35 -11.36 -5.19 -7.01
N ALA A 36 -10.18 -5.60 -6.54
CA ALA A 36 -10.03 -6.86 -5.84
C ALA A 36 -10.95 -7.03 -4.62
N PRO A 37 -11.25 -6.01 -3.80
CA PRO A 37 -12.26 -6.11 -2.73
C PRO A 37 -13.68 -6.45 -3.23
N PHE A 38 -14.04 -5.95 -4.41
CA PHE A 38 -15.32 -6.26 -5.06
C PHE A 38 -15.32 -7.68 -5.65
N PHE A 39 -14.19 -8.12 -6.22
CA PHE A 39 -14.05 -9.49 -6.69
C PHE A 39 -14.11 -10.51 -5.55
N GLN A 40 -13.49 -10.21 -4.42
CA GLN A 40 -13.56 -11.08 -3.24
C GLN A 40 -15.00 -11.26 -2.78
N ALA A 41 -15.76 -10.17 -2.69
CA ALA A 41 -17.19 -10.22 -2.40
C ALA A 41 -17.94 -11.06 -3.45
N ASN A 42 -17.60 -10.90 -4.73
CA ASN A 42 -18.23 -11.65 -5.81
C ASN A 42 -18.02 -13.16 -5.70
N ILE A 43 -16.80 -13.61 -5.39
CA ILE A 43 -16.46 -15.03 -5.21
C ILE A 43 -17.24 -15.63 -4.05
N LEU A 44 -17.30 -14.94 -2.91
CA LEU A 44 -18.05 -15.43 -1.74
C LEU A 44 -19.56 -15.44 -1.99
N ASN A 45 -20.10 -14.36 -2.59
CA ASN A 45 -21.50 -14.31 -3.02
C ASN A 45 -21.82 -15.49 -3.95
N PHE A 46 -20.95 -15.79 -4.91
CA PHE A 46 -21.15 -16.92 -5.82
C PHE A 46 -21.20 -18.25 -5.06
N SER A 47 -20.28 -18.49 -4.12
CA SER A 47 -20.31 -19.67 -3.25
C SER A 47 -21.64 -19.80 -2.49
N GLU A 48 -22.10 -18.70 -1.88
CA GLU A 48 -23.39 -18.67 -1.17
C GLU A 48 -24.58 -18.95 -2.09
N GLN A 49 -24.60 -18.38 -3.29
CA GLN A 49 -25.69 -18.62 -4.25
C GLN A 49 -25.67 -20.04 -4.82
N LEU A 50 -24.48 -20.62 -5.02
CA LEU A 50 -24.31 -22.00 -5.45
C LEU A 50 -24.89 -22.96 -4.39
N GLN A 51 -24.59 -22.70 -3.11
CA GLN A 51 -25.19 -23.42 -1.99
C GLN A 51 -26.71 -23.22 -1.98
N LYS A 52 -27.19 -21.98 -2.11
CA LYS A 52 -28.62 -21.64 -1.99
C LYS A 52 -29.48 -22.26 -3.09
N PHE A 53 -29.08 -22.16 -4.36
CA PHE A 53 -29.89 -22.59 -5.49
C PHE A 53 -29.65 -24.03 -5.92
N HIS A 54 -28.46 -24.56 -5.63
CA HIS A 54 -28.05 -25.88 -6.12
C HIS A 54 -27.65 -26.85 -5.00
N ASN A 55 -27.65 -26.40 -3.74
CA ASN A 55 -27.20 -27.17 -2.58
C ASN A 55 -25.77 -27.73 -2.75
N ILE A 56 -24.93 -27.00 -3.48
CA ILE A 56 -23.53 -27.35 -3.71
C ILE A 56 -22.66 -26.47 -2.84
N ASP A 57 -21.90 -27.12 -1.96
CA ASP A 57 -20.82 -26.51 -1.20
C ASP A 57 -19.53 -26.58 -2.02
N ILE A 58 -19.10 -25.44 -2.57
CA ILE A 58 -17.90 -25.38 -3.41
C ILE A 58 -16.62 -25.66 -2.60
N THR A 59 -16.63 -25.42 -1.28
CA THR A 59 -15.45 -25.61 -0.41
C THR A 59 -15.04 -27.08 -0.31
N ARG A 60 -15.98 -28.00 -0.56
CA ARG A 60 -15.72 -29.44 -0.66
C ARG A 60 -14.91 -29.84 -1.89
N LYS A 61 -14.91 -28.99 -2.93
CA LYS A 61 -14.18 -29.23 -4.18
C LYS A 61 -12.93 -28.35 -4.29
N ILE A 62 -13.01 -27.13 -3.78
CA ILE A 62 -11.94 -26.14 -3.84
C ILE A 62 -11.64 -25.66 -2.42
N PRO A 63 -10.42 -25.87 -1.91
CA PRO A 63 -10.08 -25.41 -0.57
C PRO A 63 -10.24 -23.89 -0.41
N GLN A 64 -10.68 -23.45 0.76
CA GLN A 64 -11.12 -22.07 1.00
C GLN A 64 -10.03 -21.02 0.77
N ASN A 65 -8.77 -21.36 0.97
CA ASN A 65 -7.63 -20.48 0.68
C ASN A 65 -7.49 -20.14 -0.81
N PHE A 66 -8.01 -20.96 -1.73
CA PHE A 66 -8.06 -20.63 -3.16
C PHE A 66 -9.24 -19.72 -3.54
N LEU A 67 -10.20 -19.52 -2.62
CA LEU A 67 -11.31 -18.57 -2.80
C LEU A 67 -10.95 -17.17 -2.28
N SER A 68 -9.76 -17.00 -1.71
CA SER A 68 -9.25 -15.73 -1.20
C SER A 68 -8.21 -15.15 -2.17
N LEU A 69 -8.45 -13.92 -2.62
CA LEU A 69 -7.53 -13.19 -3.48
C LEU A 69 -6.36 -12.64 -2.64
N THR A 70 -5.15 -12.89 -3.12
CA THR A 70 -3.93 -12.26 -2.59
C THR A 70 -3.48 -11.21 -3.58
N VAL A 71 -3.44 -9.96 -3.14
CA VAL A 71 -3.13 -8.82 -4.01
C VAL A 71 -2.11 -7.93 -3.32
N ASN A 72 -1.09 -7.49 -4.05
CA ASN A 72 -0.12 -6.53 -3.55
C ASN A 72 -0.77 -5.14 -3.55
N MET A 73 -1.19 -4.70 -2.36
CA MET A 73 -1.98 -3.48 -2.18
C MET A 73 -1.08 -2.23 -2.11
N ASP A 74 -0.49 -1.82 -3.23
CA ASP A 74 0.02 -0.45 -3.39
C ASP A 74 -1.10 0.42 -3.98
N ILE A 75 -1.96 0.96 -3.11
CA ILE A 75 -3.05 1.85 -3.52
C ILE A 75 -2.46 3.21 -3.89
N LEU A 76 -2.43 3.52 -5.18
CA LEU A 76 -1.98 4.82 -5.67
C LEU A 76 -3.01 5.93 -5.40
N ASN A 77 -2.51 7.10 -5.01
CA ASN A 77 -3.30 8.32 -4.95
C ASN A 77 -3.53 8.92 -6.36
N ASN A 78 -4.43 9.90 -6.47
CA ASN A 78 -4.83 10.43 -7.78
C ASN A 78 -3.67 11.11 -8.53
N ASP A 79 -2.73 11.72 -7.81
CA ASP A 79 -1.56 12.37 -8.40
C ASP A 79 -0.52 11.34 -8.87
N GLU A 80 -0.36 10.24 -8.14
CA GLU A 80 0.45 9.09 -8.55
C GLU A 80 -0.13 8.41 -9.80
N ILE A 81 -1.46 8.24 -9.88
CA ILE A 81 -2.14 7.70 -11.06
C ILE A 81 -1.91 8.60 -12.29
N ARG A 82 -2.03 9.94 -12.13
CA ARG A 82 -1.74 10.91 -13.21
C ARG A 82 -0.28 10.94 -13.62
N GLY A 83 0.63 10.67 -12.70
CA GLY A 83 2.07 10.56 -12.99
C GLY A 83 2.46 9.27 -13.71
N LYS A 84 1.71 8.18 -13.50
CA LYS A 84 2.02 6.84 -14.03
C LYS A 84 1.35 6.53 -15.38
N TYR A 85 0.19 7.12 -15.65
CA TYR A 85 -0.62 6.77 -16.82
C TYR A 85 -0.88 7.96 -17.75
N SER A 86 -1.26 7.67 -19.00
CA SER A 86 -1.71 8.72 -19.92
C SER A 86 -2.95 9.44 -19.37
N PRO A 87 -3.19 10.71 -19.72
CA PRO A 87 -4.31 11.49 -19.16
C PRO A 87 -5.67 10.79 -19.29
N VAL A 88 -5.90 10.11 -20.42
CA VAL A 88 -7.14 9.37 -20.70
C VAL A 88 -7.30 8.17 -19.76
N ILE A 89 -6.22 7.42 -19.51
CA ILE A 89 -6.24 6.23 -18.64
C ILE A 89 -6.31 6.66 -17.17
N ALA A 90 -5.56 7.70 -16.80
CA ALA A 90 -5.53 8.24 -15.44
C ALA A 90 -6.90 8.77 -15.01
N GLU A 91 -7.57 9.58 -15.83
CA GLU A 91 -8.90 10.10 -15.49
C GLU A 91 -9.96 9.00 -15.45
N LYS A 92 -9.86 7.99 -16.31
CA LYS A 92 -10.76 6.83 -16.28
C LYS A 92 -10.57 5.99 -15.01
N LEU A 93 -9.33 5.73 -14.60
CA LEU A 93 -8.99 5.07 -13.34
C LEU A 93 -9.50 5.87 -12.13
N ILE A 94 -9.27 7.18 -12.09
CA ILE A 94 -9.67 8.05 -10.99
C ILE A 94 -11.20 8.11 -10.87
N THR A 95 -11.90 8.27 -11.99
CA THR A 95 -13.36 8.30 -12.02
C THR A 95 -13.93 7.00 -11.44
N GLN A 96 -13.40 5.86 -11.86
CA GLN A 96 -13.85 4.55 -11.38
C GLN A 96 -13.53 4.34 -9.90
N LYS A 97 -12.33 4.74 -9.46
CA LYS A 97 -11.98 4.69 -8.03
C LYS A 97 -12.96 5.50 -7.18
N ASN A 98 -13.28 6.71 -7.62
CA ASN A 98 -14.21 7.59 -6.91
C ASN A 98 -15.64 7.05 -6.91
N ASP A 99 -16.10 6.50 -8.04
CA ASP A 99 -17.42 5.86 -8.16
C ASP A 99 -17.56 4.67 -7.20
N LEU A 100 -16.53 3.83 -7.10
CA LEU A 100 -16.52 2.69 -6.18
C LEU A 100 -16.50 3.14 -4.72
N ALA A 101 -15.69 4.14 -4.39
CA ALA A 101 -15.66 4.73 -3.04
C ALA A 101 -17.02 5.31 -2.65
N ALA A 102 -17.67 6.08 -3.54
CA ALA A 102 -19.00 6.62 -3.32
C ALA A 102 -20.08 5.53 -3.20
N THR A 103 -19.91 4.41 -3.91
CA THR A 103 -20.83 3.26 -3.81
C THR A 103 -20.66 2.54 -2.47
N GLN A 104 -19.42 2.40 -1.98
CA GLN A 104 -19.11 1.81 -0.69
C GLN A 104 -19.65 2.65 0.48
N GLU A 105 -19.50 3.99 0.44
CA GLU A 105 -20.04 4.89 1.46
C GLU A 105 -21.56 4.80 1.59
N LYS A 106 -22.26 4.56 0.48
CA LYS A 106 -23.73 4.43 0.46
C LYS A 106 -24.22 3.08 0.99
N THR A 107 -23.37 2.07 1.08
CA THR A 107 -23.80 0.70 1.40
C THR A 107 -22.67 -0.08 2.07
N ASN A 108 -22.71 -0.14 3.41
CA ASN A 108 -21.81 -0.97 4.20
C ASN A 108 -22.33 -2.43 4.22
N SER A 109 -22.00 -3.20 3.18
CA SER A 109 -22.39 -4.62 3.08
C SER A 109 -21.25 -5.48 2.54
N ASN A 110 -21.00 -6.61 3.20
CA ASN A 110 -20.05 -7.62 2.75
C ASN A 110 -20.48 -8.29 1.43
N SER A 111 -21.78 -8.24 1.08
CA SER A 111 -22.26 -8.68 -0.23
C SER A 111 -21.90 -7.70 -1.35
N LEU A 112 -21.45 -6.48 -1.03
CA LEU A 112 -21.01 -5.47 -2.00
C LEU A 112 -19.48 -5.43 -2.11
N VAL A 113 -18.78 -5.32 -0.99
CA VAL A 113 -17.31 -5.20 -0.91
C VAL A 113 -16.82 -5.96 0.31
N ILE A 114 -15.75 -6.73 0.13
CA ILE A 114 -15.01 -7.31 1.25
C ILE A 114 -13.60 -6.72 1.21
N PRO A 115 -13.22 -5.87 2.17
CA PRO A 115 -11.87 -5.32 2.21
C PRO A 115 -10.86 -6.47 2.33
N LEU A 116 -9.94 -6.53 1.38
CA LEU A 116 -8.86 -7.50 1.39
C LEU A 116 -7.82 -7.06 2.44
N GLN A 117 -7.97 -7.59 3.65
CA GLN A 117 -6.99 -7.41 4.70
C GLN A 117 -6.55 -8.79 5.22
N ASN A 118 -5.55 -9.37 4.56
CA ASN A 118 -4.89 -10.58 5.06
C ASN A 118 -4.06 -10.19 6.30
N THR A 119 -4.68 -10.29 7.47
CA THR A 119 -4.04 -10.01 8.75
C THR A 119 -3.55 -11.32 9.33
N ILE A 120 -2.26 -11.61 9.21
CA ILE A 120 -1.66 -12.69 10.00
C ILE A 120 -1.46 -12.13 11.42
N ILE A 121 -2.38 -12.46 12.32
CA ILE A 121 -2.27 -12.08 13.74
C ILE A 121 -1.54 -13.21 14.46
N ILE A 122 -0.28 -12.98 14.82
CA ILE A 122 0.45 -13.88 15.71
C ILE A 122 0.08 -13.51 17.14
N ILE A 123 -0.83 -14.26 17.75
CA ILE A 123 -1.28 -14.06 19.13
C ILE A 123 -0.46 -14.97 20.06
N LYS A 124 0.18 -14.40 21.08
CA LYS A 124 0.98 -15.16 22.07
C LYS A 124 0.13 -16.07 22.95
N ASN A 125 -1.18 -15.82 23.04
CA ASN A 125 -2.09 -16.62 23.84
C ASN A 125 -2.75 -17.71 22.97
N PRO A 126 -2.38 -18.99 23.14
CA PRO A 126 -2.86 -20.08 22.28
C PRO A 126 -4.36 -20.32 22.35
N LYS A 127 -5.05 -19.81 23.39
CA LYS A 127 -6.50 -19.99 23.56
C LYS A 127 -7.36 -19.20 22.56
N ASN A 128 -6.79 -18.20 21.89
CA ASN A 128 -7.52 -17.35 20.94
C ASN A 128 -7.01 -17.53 19.49
N ALA A 129 -6.12 -18.49 19.24
CA ALA A 129 -5.49 -18.68 17.94
C ALA A 129 -6.30 -19.64 17.06
N ASP A 130 -6.59 -19.24 15.82
CA ASP A 130 -7.25 -20.10 14.83
C ASP A 130 -6.33 -21.23 14.33
N PHE A 131 -4.99 -21.02 14.35
CA PHE A 131 -3.98 -22.04 14.08
C PHE A 131 -2.62 -21.62 14.68
N SER A 132 -1.78 -22.60 15.05
CA SER A 132 -0.45 -22.37 15.62
C SER A 132 0.64 -22.55 14.56
N VAL A 133 1.57 -21.60 14.46
CA VAL A 133 2.71 -21.68 13.52
C VAL A 133 4.04 -21.70 14.28
N ASN A 134 4.94 -22.60 13.89
CA ASN A 134 6.33 -22.60 14.36
C ASN A 134 7.18 -21.78 13.37
N VAL A 135 7.86 -20.75 13.85
CA VAL A 135 8.81 -19.97 13.05
C VAL A 135 10.11 -20.75 13.01
N ALA A 136 10.38 -21.42 11.89
CA ALA A 136 11.66 -22.07 11.65
C ALA A 136 12.69 -21.01 11.24
N SER A 137 13.83 -20.95 11.94
CA SER A 137 14.86 -19.91 11.73
C SER A 137 15.71 -20.12 10.47
N ASP A 138 15.37 -21.10 9.64
CA ASP A 138 16.15 -21.61 8.50
C ASP A 138 15.40 -21.57 7.16
N SER A 139 14.16 -21.07 7.10
CA SER A 139 13.43 -20.95 5.83
C SER A 139 13.79 -19.65 5.11
N GLY A 140 14.35 -19.74 3.89
CA GLY A 140 14.74 -18.61 3.04
C GLY A 140 13.59 -17.76 2.47
N ASN A 141 12.39 -17.82 3.06
CA ASN A 141 11.24 -17.01 2.72
C ASN A 141 10.86 -16.14 3.92
N ASP A 142 11.31 -14.88 3.90
CA ASP A 142 10.98 -13.88 4.91
C ASP A 142 9.49 -13.49 4.82
N ALA A 143 8.63 -14.15 5.59
CA ALA A 143 7.27 -13.70 5.81
C ALA A 143 7.30 -12.36 6.59
N LYS A 144 7.05 -11.24 5.91
CA LYS A 144 7.02 -9.91 6.51
C LYS A 144 5.71 -9.75 7.32
N ILE A 145 5.81 -9.94 8.64
CA ILE A 145 4.70 -9.78 9.60
C ILE A 145 4.12 -8.35 9.47
N LEU A 146 2.88 -8.22 9.00
CA LEU A 146 2.21 -6.93 8.76
C LEU A 146 0.86 -6.86 9.49
N LYS A 147 0.92 -6.79 10.81
CA LYS A 147 0.06 -5.97 11.71
C LYS A 147 0.29 -6.45 13.13
N GLU A 148 1.41 -6.04 13.70
CA GLU A 148 1.42 -5.78 15.13
C GLU A 148 0.58 -4.51 15.34
N LEU A 149 -0.32 -4.53 16.33
CA LEU A 149 -0.71 -3.30 17.02
C LEU A 149 0.57 -2.72 17.62
N ARG A 150 1.34 -2.01 16.80
CA ARG A 150 2.59 -1.39 17.22
C ARG A 150 2.22 -0.16 18.01
N ASP A 151 2.65 -0.14 19.26
CA ASP A 151 2.81 1.10 19.99
C ASP A 151 3.52 2.10 19.05
N PRO A 152 3.09 3.37 18.95
CA PRO A 152 3.78 4.38 18.16
C PRO A 152 5.31 4.35 18.37
N ASN A 153 5.77 3.99 19.57
CA ASN A 153 7.20 3.81 19.87
C ASN A 153 7.90 2.72 19.03
N ASP A 154 7.19 1.64 18.67
CA ASP A 154 7.72 0.54 17.86
C ASP A 154 7.72 0.86 16.35
N LYS A 155 6.81 1.73 15.89
CA LYS A 155 6.77 2.18 14.49
C LYS A 155 7.76 3.31 14.23
N TYR A 156 7.88 4.28 15.13
CA TYR A 156 8.71 5.47 14.99
C TYR A 156 9.95 5.38 15.88
N THR A 157 10.82 4.41 15.59
CA THR A 157 12.01 4.14 16.41
C THR A 157 13.18 5.09 16.10
N LEU A 158 13.21 5.68 14.90
CA LEU A 158 14.38 6.41 14.41
C LEU A 158 14.36 7.87 14.86
N SER A 159 15.50 8.33 15.39
CA SER A 159 15.79 9.76 15.50
C SER A 159 16.28 10.33 14.16
N PHE A 160 16.34 11.66 14.05
CA PHE A 160 16.84 12.35 12.85
C PHE A 160 18.24 11.86 12.43
N ASN A 161 19.14 11.64 13.39
CA ASN A 161 20.48 11.13 13.11
C ASN A 161 20.45 9.65 12.67
N ASN A 162 19.58 8.84 13.27
CA ASN A 162 19.45 7.43 12.85
C ASN A 162 18.93 7.30 11.42
N VAL A 163 18.09 8.22 10.95
CA VAL A 163 17.66 8.26 9.54
C VAL A 163 18.85 8.53 8.62
N ILE A 164 19.72 9.49 8.96
CA ILE A 164 20.94 9.79 8.19
C ILE A 164 21.86 8.56 8.12
N ASP A 165 22.08 7.91 9.25
CA ASP A 165 22.92 6.71 9.35
C ASP A 165 22.33 5.56 8.52
N GLY A 166 21.02 5.34 8.63
CA GLY A 166 20.29 4.34 7.88
C GLY A 166 20.37 4.54 6.37
N ILE A 167 20.23 5.79 5.90
CA ILE A 167 20.35 6.13 4.48
C ILE A 167 21.78 5.88 3.99
N ASN A 168 22.80 6.42 4.68
CA ASN A 168 24.20 6.22 4.28
C ASN A 168 24.59 4.74 4.26
N LYS A 169 24.13 3.95 5.25
CA LYS A 169 24.35 2.50 5.28
C LYS A 169 23.74 1.80 4.07
N GLN A 170 22.50 2.14 3.70
CA GLN A 170 21.85 1.57 2.53
C GLN A 170 22.47 2.01 1.20
N LEU A 171 22.87 3.28 1.06
CA LEU A 171 23.56 3.78 -0.14
C LEU A 171 24.86 3.02 -0.36
N LYS A 172 25.65 2.81 0.70
CA LYS A 172 26.88 2.01 0.65
C LYS A 172 26.61 0.55 0.33
N ALA A 173 25.63 -0.07 0.98
CA ALA A 173 25.30 -1.48 0.76
C ALA A 173 24.80 -1.76 -0.67
N LYS A 174 24.08 -0.81 -1.27
CA LYS A 174 23.51 -0.93 -2.63
C LYS A 174 24.39 -0.31 -3.72
N ASN A 175 25.59 0.17 -3.38
CA ASN A 175 26.50 0.90 -4.27
C ASN A 175 25.80 2.03 -5.06
N LEU A 176 24.91 2.78 -4.40
CA LEU A 176 24.16 3.87 -5.01
C LEU A 176 24.97 5.18 -4.96
N THR A 177 25.03 5.88 -6.09
CA THR A 177 25.66 7.19 -6.22
C THR A 177 24.76 8.28 -5.65
N PHE A 178 25.30 9.13 -4.78
CA PHE A 178 24.63 10.31 -4.25
C PHE A 178 25.43 11.56 -4.63
N ASN A 179 24.93 12.33 -5.59
CA ASN A 179 25.65 13.44 -6.20
C ASN A 179 25.41 14.75 -5.43
N TYR A 180 25.88 14.79 -4.19
CA TYR A 180 25.90 15.99 -3.38
C TYR A 180 27.24 16.11 -2.66
N TYR A 181 28.01 17.14 -3.03
CA TYR A 181 29.30 17.43 -2.41
C TYR A 181 29.14 18.37 -1.23
N ASP A 182 29.46 17.87 -0.03
CA ASP A 182 29.55 18.68 1.16
C ASP A 182 30.92 19.39 1.19
N LYS A 183 30.92 20.69 0.86
CA LYS A 183 32.14 21.51 0.85
C LYS A 183 32.81 21.61 2.22
N ALA A 184 32.07 21.46 3.32
CA ALA A 184 32.62 21.60 4.67
C ALA A 184 33.33 20.32 5.13
N LYS A 185 32.90 19.15 4.64
CA LYS A 185 33.46 17.84 5.02
C LYS A 185 34.29 17.16 3.94
N GLY A 186 34.26 17.68 2.71
CA GLY A 186 35.03 17.14 1.59
C GLY A 186 34.54 15.77 1.11
N GLU A 187 33.28 15.42 1.36
CA GLU A 187 32.73 14.09 1.05
C GLU A 187 31.35 14.17 0.37
N ASN A 188 31.04 13.17 -0.45
CA ASN A 188 29.73 12.97 -1.07
C ASN A 188 28.82 12.11 -0.16
N LYS A 189 28.54 12.61 1.05
CA LYS A 189 27.79 11.86 2.07
C LYS A 189 26.45 12.51 2.37
N PHE A 190 25.44 11.67 2.62
CA PHE A 190 24.14 12.15 3.08
C PHE A 190 24.28 12.72 4.50
N ASN A 191 23.78 13.93 4.73
CA ASN A 191 23.99 14.66 5.98
C ASN A 191 22.71 15.35 6.48
N HIS A 192 22.82 16.10 7.57
CA HIS A 192 21.68 16.79 8.18
C HIS A 192 21.02 17.79 7.22
N TYR A 193 21.81 18.50 6.42
CA TYR A 193 21.30 19.47 5.47
C TYR A 193 20.49 18.80 4.36
N THR A 194 20.97 17.69 3.80
CA THR A 194 20.28 16.96 2.73
C THR A 194 18.96 16.36 3.23
N LEU A 195 18.95 15.80 4.45
CA LEU A 195 17.72 15.27 5.06
C LEU A 195 16.67 16.37 5.29
N SER A 196 17.07 17.50 5.86
CA SER A 196 16.16 18.63 6.11
C SER A 196 15.55 19.18 4.83
N LEU A 197 16.32 19.27 3.74
CA LEU A 197 15.82 19.70 2.44
C LEU A 197 14.74 18.76 1.90
N ILE A 198 15.00 17.45 1.94
CA ILE A 198 14.06 16.44 1.43
C ILE A 198 12.79 16.41 2.28
N ILE A 199 12.92 16.40 3.61
CA ILE A 199 11.77 16.44 4.52
C ILE A 199 10.90 17.66 4.27
N LYS A 200 11.51 18.84 4.06
CA LYS A 200 10.77 20.07 3.78
C LYS A 200 10.11 20.04 2.39
N PHE A 201 10.80 19.52 1.38
CA PHE A 201 10.31 19.50 0.00
C PHE A 201 9.09 18.56 -0.17
N TYR A 202 9.15 17.36 0.41
CA TYR A 202 8.07 16.37 0.33
C TYR A 202 7.08 16.44 1.51
N ASN A 203 7.23 17.43 2.40
CA ASN A 203 6.38 17.59 3.59
C ASN A 203 6.31 16.34 4.49
N LEU A 204 7.40 15.57 4.58
CA LEU A 204 7.43 14.25 5.24
C LEU A 204 7.16 14.31 6.76
N LYS A 205 7.28 15.48 7.37
CA LYS A 205 7.00 15.70 8.80
C LYS A 205 5.51 15.64 9.16
N ASN A 206 4.64 15.94 8.19
CA ASN A 206 3.20 15.97 8.41
C ASN A 206 2.52 14.69 7.90
N ASP A 207 3.30 13.71 7.47
CA ASP A 207 2.82 12.44 6.95
C ASP A 207 3.03 11.35 8.01
N GLU A 208 1.92 10.81 8.51
CA GLU A 208 1.87 9.73 9.50
C GLU A 208 2.50 8.42 9.00
N LYS A 209 2.78 8.30 7.70
CA LYS A 209 3.57 7.20 7.17
C LYS A 209 5.02 7.29 7.62
N TYR A 210 5.58 8.50 7.69
CA TYR A 210 7.01 8.74 7.84
C TYR A 210 7.42 9.29 9.20
N SER A 211 6.56 10.04 9.89
CA SER A 211 6.92 10.66 11.17
C SER A 211 5.78 10.76 12.16
N TYR A 212 6.16 10.89 13.43
CA TYR A 212 5.24 11.13 14.54
C TYR A 212 5.85 12.11 15.55
N HIS A 213 5.00 12.98 16.09
CA HIS A 213 5.38 14.00 17.06
C HIS A 213 5.06 13.54 18.48
N PHE A 214 6.09 13.13 19.22
CA PHE A 214 6.01 12.83 20.65
C PHE A 214 6.28 14.09 21.46
N ALA A 215 5.23 14.83 21.84
CA ALA A 215 5.33 16.07 22.62
C ALA A 215 6.40 17.06 22.09
N ASN A 216 7.66 16.92 22.50
CA ASN A 216 8.80 17.76 22.10
C ASN A 216 9.77 17.12 21.09
N VAL A 217 9.59 15.86 20.71
CA VAL A 217 10.52 15.12 19.84
C VAL A 217 9.79 14.53 18.65
N THR A 218 10.32 14.78 17.45
CA THR A 218 9.84 14.10 16.24
C THR A 218 10.64 12.83 16.03
N ARG A 219 9.95 11.72 15.87
CA ARG A 219 10.55 10.42 15.52
C ARG A 219 10.07 9.99 14.14
N TYR A 220 10.85 9.12 13.51
CA TYR A 220 10.63 8.69 12.14
C TYR A 220 10.50 7.17 12.05
N SER A 221 9.69 6.73 11.09
CA SER A 221 9.55 5.32 10.77
C SER A 221 10.67 4.85 9.84
N GLN A 222 10.91 3.54 9.78
CA GLN A 222 11.85 2.97 8.81
C GLN A 222 11.49 3.31 7.35
N GLN A 223 10.21 3.57 7.07
CA GLN A 223 9.72 3.87 5.73
C GLN A 223 10.30 5.17 5.18
N ILE A 224 10.70 6.12 6.03
CA ILE A 224 11.35 7.36 5.55
C ILE A 224 12.72 7.06 4.92
N VAL A 225 13.46 6.10 5.47
CA VAL A 225 14.77 5.69 4.95
C VAL A 225 14.59 5.03 3.58
N GLU A 226 13.61 4.13 3.47
CA GLU A 226 13.29 3.44 2.22
C GLU A 226 12.84 4.41 1.13
N PHE A 227 11.96 5.36 1.47
CA PHE A 227 11.51 6.42 0.57
C PHE A 227 12.70 7.25 0.06
N ILE A 228 13.54 7.77 0.94
CA ILE A 228 14.65 8.64 0.55
C ILE A 228 15.69 7.87 -0.30
N VAL A 229 15.99 6.62 0.05
CA VAL A 229 16.90 5.79 -0.74
C VAL A 229 16.32 5.50 -2.14
N LYS A 230 15.00 5.28 -2.24
CA LYS A 230 14.30 5.11 -3.53
C LYS A 230 14.39 6.38 -4.37
N GLU A 231 14.14 7.54 -3.78
CA GLU A 231 14.23 8.82 -4.49
C GLU A 231 15.67 9.10 -4.96
N ILE A 232 16.68 8.82 -4.15
CA ILE A 232 18.10 8.95 -4.57
C ILE A 232 18.46 7.96 -5.68
N LYS A 233 17.91 6.74 -5.64
CA LYS A 233 18.12 5.75 -6.71
C LYS A 233 17.52 6.23 -8.04
N ASN A 234 16.34 6.85 -7.99
CA ASN A 234 15.66 7.39 -9.17
C ASN A 234 16.34 8.65 -9.70
N ASP A 235 16.82 9.52 -8.81
CA ASP A 235 17.52 10.75 -9.14
C ASP A 235 18.75 10.98 -8.22
N PRO A 236 19.96 10.60 -8.68
CA PRO A 236 21.19 10.84 -7.93
C PRO A 236 21.46 12.33 -7.65
N ASN A 237 20.87 13.26 -8.42
CA ASN A 237 21.06 14.71 -8.32
C ASN A 237 19.90 15.41 -7.58
N ILE A 238 19.07 14.66 -6.86
CA ILE A 238 17.86 15.14 -6.17
C ILE A 238 18.04 16.45 -5.40
N ILE A 239 19.17 16.63 -4.70
CA ILE A 239 19.43 17.85 -3.92
C ILE A 239 19.56 19.09 -4.81
N SER A 240 20.17 18.96 -5.99
CA SER A 240 20.27 20.05 -6.97
C SER A 240 18.90 20.42 -7.52
N ASN A 241 18.08 19.41 -7.81
CA ASN A 241 16.73 19.59 -8.34
C ASN A 241 15.79 20.24 -7.33
N ILE A 242 15.83 19.80 -6.06
CA ILE A 242 15.11 20.45 -4.95
C ILE A 242 15.53 21.92 -4.81
N LYS A 243 16.84 22.22 -4.88
CA LYS A 243 17.33 23.61 -4.81
C LYS A 243 16.83 24.48 -5.96
N LYS A 244 16.79 23.95 -7.19
CA LYS A 244 16.27 24.67 -8.36
C LYS A 244 14.77 24.93 -8.22
N ALA A 245 14.01 23.94 -7.75
CA ALA A 245 12.57 24.07 -7.52
C ALA A 245 12.27 25.12 -6.44
N ASN A 246 13.03 25.14 -5.35
CA ASN A 246 12.87 26.13 -4.28
C ASN A 246 13.29 27.55 -4.64
N LYS A 247 14.07 27.77 -5.72
CA LYS A 247 14.40 29.12 -6.22
C LYS A 247 13.34 29.70 -7.16
N LYS A 248 12.42 28.88 -7.66
CA LYS A 248 11.32 29.28 -8.56
C LYS A 248 10.01 29.55 -7.82
N ARG A 249 9.97 29.29 -6.52
CA ARG A 249 8.89 29.68 -5.59
C ARG A 249 9.35 30.90 -4.81
#